data_AF-A0A959UYK4-F1
#
_entry.id   AF-A0A959UYK4-F1
#
_cell.length_a   1.000
_cell.length_b   1.000
_cell.length_c   1.000
_cell.angle_alpha   90.00
_cell.angle_beta   90.00
_cell.angle_gamma   90.00
#
_symmetry.space_group_name_H-M   'P 1'
#
loop_
_entity.id
_entity.type
_entity.pdbx_description
1 polymer ?
#
loop_
_entity_poly.entity_id
_entity_poly.type
_entity_poly.pdbx_seq_one_letter_code
_entity_poly.pdbx_strand_id
1 'polypeptide(L)'
;SNPASPSLSATIATGTDSRSVAVSGDHAFVVNSGPDNMMVFDISNPASPSLSATIATGTNPASVAVSGDHAYVLNVLSQNMMVFDIS
;
A
#
# COMPACT_ATOMS: atom_id res chain seq x y z
N SER A 1 -5.76 -22.09 3.98
CA SER A 1 -6.33 -21.27 5.08
C SER A 1 -7.78 -21.65 5.29
N ASN A 2 -8.33 -21.48 6.50
CA ASN A 2 -9.76 -21.64 6.76
C ASN A 2 -10.41 -20.24 6.73
N PRO A 3 -11.26 -19.90 5.75
CA PRO A 3 -11.91 -18.58 5.68
C PRO A 3 -12.77 -18.26 6.92
N ALA A 4 -13.27 -19.28 7.62
CA ALA A 4 -14.06 -19.11 8.83
C ALA A 4 -13.21 -18.97 10.11
N SER A 5 -11.90 -19.17 10.03
CA SER A 5 -10.98 -19.06 11.17
C SER A 5 -9.61 -18.54 10.70
N PRO A 6 -9.47 -17.23 10.46
CA PRO A 6 -8.21 -16.62 10.07
C PRO A 6 -7.20 -16.64 11.22
N SER A 7 -5.91 -16.78 10.88
CA SER A 7 -4.79 -16.69 11.82
C SER A 7 -3.82 -15.59 11.39
N LEU A 8 -3.25 -14.86 12.35
CA LEU A 8 -2.23 -13.85 12.08
C LEU A 8 -0.94 -14.51 11.57
N SER A 9 -0.48 -14.14 10.36
CA SER A 9 0.79 -14.63 9.79
C SER A 9 1.99 -13.79 10.22
N ALA A 10 1.88 -12.46 10.18
CA ALA A 10 2.95 -11.53 10.56
C ALA A 10 2.37 -10.14 10.88
N THR A 11 3.17 -9.33 11.57
CA THR A 11 2.94 -7.89 11.77
C THR A 11 4.16 -7.14 11.28
N ILE A 12 3.96 -6.11 10.47
CA ILE A 12 5.01 -5.19 10.01
C ILE A 12 4.57 -3.74 10.24
N ALA A 13 5.51 -2.89 10.61
CA ALA A 13 5.24 -1.47 10.78
C ALA A 13 5.03 -0.78 9.42
N THR A 14 4.00 0.05 9.35
CA THR A 14 3.75 0.99 8.24
C THR A 14 4.14 2.40 8.66
N GLY A 15 3.80 3.40 7.84
CA GLY A 15 3.98 4.81 8.17
C GLY A 15 2.95 5.32 9.21
N THR A 16 3.01 6.62 9.51
CA THR A 16 2.02 7.28 10.36
C THR A 16 0.75 7.60 9.58
N ASP A 17 -0.40 7.43 10.22
CA ASP A 17 -1.73 7.59 9.61
C ASP A 17 -1.91 6.83 8.28
N SER A 18 -1.61 5.53 8.28
CA SER A 18 -1.93 4.64 7.14
C SER A 18 -3.44 4.60 6.87
N ARG A 19 -3.85 4.81 5.61
CA ARG A 19 -5.26 4.95 5.23
C ARG A 19 -5.83 3.81 4.39
N SER A 20 -5.02 3.24 3.50
CA SER A 20 -5.48 2.24 2.53
C SER A 20 -4.35 1.30 2.16
N VAL A 21 -4.72 0.07 1.81
CA VAL A 21 -3.82 -0.94 1.23
C VAL A 21 -4.44 -1.51 -0.04
N ALA A 22 -3.63 -1.71 -1.07
CA ALA A 22 -3.95 -2.50 -2.25
C ALA A 22 -2.89 -3.60 -2.44
N VAL A 23 -3.25 -4.71 -3.07
CA VAL A 23 -2.36 -5.85 -3.30
C VAL A 23 -2.33 -6.15 -4.80
N SER A 24 -1.13 -6.40 -5.34
CA SER A 24 -0.91 -6.88 -6.71
C SER A 24 0.20 -7.91 -6.72
N GLY A 25 -0.14 -9.16 -7.08
CA GLY A 25 0.80 -10.28 -6.97
C GLY A 25 1.40 -10.39 -5.57
N ASP A 26 2.73 -10.35 -5.50
CA ASP A 26 3.52 -10.44 -4.27
C ASP A 26 3.83 -9.08 -3.63
N HIS A 27 3.11 -8.01 -4.00
CA HIS A 27 3.32 -6.67 -3.46
C HIS A 27 2.08 -6.09 -2.79
N ALA A 28 2.27 -5.43 -1.65
CA ALA A 28 1.26 -4.62 -0.98
C ALA A 28 1.65 -3.14 -0.99
N PHE A 29 0.72 -2.27 -1.40
CA PHE A 29 0.89 -0.83 -1.53
C PHE A 29 0.07 -0.15 -0.43
N VAL A 30 0.73 0.52 0.52
CA VAL A 30 0.09 1.18 1.67
C VAL A 30 0.31 2.67 1.58
N VAL A 31 -0.77 3.45 1.54
CA VAL A 31 -0.69 4.92 1.57
C VAL A 31 -0.78 5.46 2.99
N ASN A 32 0.08 6.43 3.30
CA ASN A 32 0.22 7.03 4.62
C ASN A 32 0.02 8.54 4.51
N SER A 33 -1.00 9.07 5.19
CA SER A 33 -1.32 10.51 5.11
C SER A 33 -0.44 11.38 5.99
N GLY A 34 0.24 10.81 6.98
CA GLY A 34 1.18 11.55 7.83
C GLY A 34 2.45 11.99 7.07
N PRO A 35 3.17 11.06 6.41
CA PRO A 35 4.39 11.36 5.67
C PRO A 35 4.16 11.59 4.16
N ASP A 36 2.91 11.66 3.70
CA ASP A 36 2.54 11.84 2.29
C ASP A 36 3.27 10.87 1.33
N ASN A 37 3.14 9.57 1.62
CA ASN A 37 3.84 8.55 0.85
C ASN A 37 3.01 7.26 0.64
N MET A 38 3.49 6.45 -0.30
CA MET A 38 3.08 5.06 -0.51
C MET A 38 4.27 4.16 -0.18
N MET A 39 4.11 3.27 0.80
CA MET A 39 5.06 2.21 1.12
C MET A 39 4.69 0.96 0.34
N VAL A 40 5.67 0.34 -0.32
CA VAL A 40 5.51 -0.91 -1.08
C VAL A 40 6.21 -2.02 -0.31
N PHE A 41 5.47 -3.05 0.05
CA PHE A 41 5.98 -4.22 0.76
C PHE A 41 6.03 -5.42 -0.18
N ASP A 42 7.13 -6.15 -0.14
CA ASP A 42 7.18 -7.53 -0.64
C ASP A 42 6.48 -8.44 0.37
N ILE A 43 5.46 -9.15 -0.12
CA ILE A 43 4.62 -10.09 0.62
C ILE A 43 4.70 -11.51 0.04
N SER A 44 5.69 -11.82 -0.81
CA SER A 44 5.94 -13.16 -1.38
C SER A 44 6.07 -14.25 -0.31
N ASN A 45 6.56 -13.87 0.89
CA ASN A 45 6.47 -14.67 2.10
C ASN A 45 5.52 -14.00 3.13
N PRO A 46 4.27 -14.44 3.26
CA PRO A 46 3.31 -13.86 4.20
C PRO A 46 3.70 -13.95 5.68
N ALA A 47 4.62 -14.84 6.05
CA ALA A 47 5.13 -14.96 7.41
C ALA A 47 6.30 -14.00 7.70
N SER A 48 6.87 -13.37 6.67
CA SER A 48 7.98 -12.43 6.80
C SER A 48 7.94 -11.37 5.69
N PRO A 49 6.88 -10.53 5.64
CA PRO A 49 6.83 -9.41 4.70
C PRO A 49 7.97 -8.43 4.96
N SER A 50 8.39 -7.69 3.93
CA SER A 50 9.48 -6.72 4.03
C SER A 50 9.21 -5.46 3.23
N LEU A 51 9.77 -4.32 3.66
CA LEU A 51 9.64 -3.05 2.95
C LEU A 51 10.54 -3.07 1.70
N SER A 52 9.95 -2.97 0.52
CA SER A 52 10.65 -2.91 -0.77
C SER A 52 10.94 -1.46 -1.18
N ALA A 53 9.96 -0.55 -1.01
CA ALA A 53 10.14 0.85 -1.38
C ALA A 53 9.26 1.81 -0.55
N THR A 54 9.68 3.08 -0.53
CA THR A 54 8.86 4.21 -0.06
C THR A 54 8.84 5.28 -1.14
N ILE A 55 7.66 5.61 -1.63
CA ILE A 55 7.46 6.48 -2.80
C ILE A 55 6.65 7.70 -2.34
N ALA A 56 7.13 8.92 -2.63
CA ALA A 56 6.37 10.13 -2.32
C ALA A 56 5.08 10.21 -3.14
N THR A 57 4.01 10.68 -2.52
CA THR A 57 2.72 10.93 -3.18
C THR A 57 2.40 12.43 -3.18
N GLY A 58 1.13 12.78 -3.46
CA GLY A 58 0.62 14.09 -3.12
C GLY A 58 0.28 14.19 -1.64
N THR A 59 -0.24 15.35 -1.25
CA THR A 59 -0.63 15.66 0.12
C THR A 59 -1.91 14.94 0.51
N ASN A 60 -1.87 14.29 1.68
CA ASN A 60 -2.96 13.54 2.28
C ASN A 60 -3.53 12.47 1.32
N PRO A 61 -2.72 11.47 0.93
CA PRO A 61 -3.20 10.31 0.18
C PRO A 61 -4.23 9.55 1.03
N ALA A 62 -5.40 9.28 0.46
CA ALA A 62 -6.52 8.67 1.18
C ALA A 62 -6.86 7.26 0.72
N SER A 63 -6.56 6.94 -0.54
CA SER A 63 -6.87 5.63 -1.11
C SER A 63 -5.86 5.25 -2.17
N VAL A 64 -5.65 3.94 -2.31
CA VAL A 64 -4.90 3.33 -3.40
C VAL A 64 -5.73 2.18 -3.98
N ALA A 65 -5.81 2.11 -5.31
CA ALA A 65 -6.40 0.99 -6.04
C ALA A 65 -5.37 0.48 -7.08
N VAL A 66 -5.45 -0.79 -7.45
CA VAL A 66 -4.60 -1.37 -8.49
C VAL A 66 -5.46 -1.93 -9.63
N SER A 67 -5.05 -1.70 -10.87
CA SER A 67 -5.63 -2.31 -12.05
C SER A 67 -4.56 -2.56 -13.11
N GLY A 68 -4.34 -3.83 -13.45
CA GLY A 68 -3.20 -4.24 -14.28
C GLY A 68 -1.88 -3.77 -13.66
N ASP A 69 -1.03 -3.19 -14.49
CA ASP A 69 0.31 -2.72 -14.09
C ASP A 69 0.29 -1.29 -13.54
N HIS A 70 -0.84 -0.83 -12.99
CA HIS A 70 -0.97 0.54 -12.48
C HIS A 70 -1.59 0.60 -11.09
N ALA A 71 -0.97 1.38 -10.20
CA ALA A 71 -1.55 1.80 -8.93
C ALA A 71 -2.04 3.27 -9.01
N TYR A 72 -3.26 3.51 -8.53
CA TYR A 72 -3.96 4.79 -8.58
C TYR A 72 -4.11 5.32 -7.16
N VAL A 73 -3.45 6.43 -6.84
CA VAL A 73 -3.48 7.05 -5.51
C VAL A 73 -4.27 8.35 -5.57
N LEU A 74 -5.32 8.45 -4.74
CA LEU A 74 -6.11 9.67 -4.58
C LEU A 74 -5.51 10.53 -3.46
N ASN A 75 -5.07 11.75 -3.80
CA ASN A 75 -4.50 12.72 -2.86
C ASN A 75 -5.53 13.82 -2.60
N VAL A 76 -6.14 13.79 -1.42
CA VAL A 76 -7.33 14.62 -1.13
C VAL A 76 -6.97 16.09 -1.03
N LEU A 77 -5.86 16.45 -0.38
CA LEU A 77 -5.47 17.85 -0.22
C LEU A 77 -4.78 18.40 -1.47
N SER A 78 -4.05 17.56 -2.22
CA SER A 78 -3.56 17.94 -3.54
C SER A 78 -4.65 17.98 -4.62
N GLN A 79 -5.85 17.46 -4.34
CA GLN A 79 -6.99 17.41 -5.27
C GLN A 79 -6.62 16.75 -6.61
N ASN A 80 -5.81 15.69 -6.56
CA ASN A 80 -5.36 14.98 -7.74
C ASN A 80 -5.33 13.46 -7.51
N MET A 81 -5.20 12.73 -8.61
CA MET A 81 -4.88 11.31 -8.62
C MET A 81 -3.51 11.15 -9.26
N MET A 82 -2.63 10.40 -8.61
CA MET A 82 -1.37 9.96 -9.18
C MET A 82 -1.51 8.53 -9.68
N VAL A 83 -0.90 8.24 -10.83
CA VAL A 83 -0.83 6.90 -11.41
C VAL A 83 0.63 6.47 -11.38
N PHE A 84 0.89 5.33 -10.77
CA PHE A 84 2.21 4.71 -10.68
C PHE A 84 2.22 3.47 -11.55
N ASP A 85 3.23 3.34 -12.41
CA ASP A 85 3.55 2.10 -13.09
C ASP A 85 4.15 1.12 -12.07
N ILE A 86 3.64 -0.11 -12.03
CA ILE A 86 4.02 -1.16 -11.09
C ILE A 86 4.36 -2.49 -11.78
N SER A 87 4.71 -2.45 -13.08
CA SER A 87 5.16 -3.63 -13.84
C SER A 87 6.48 -4.20 -13.32
#